data_AF-A0A4Q5SFE0-F1
#
_entry.id   AF-A0A4Q5SFE0-F1
#
_cell.length_a   1.000
_cell.length_b   1.000
_cell.length_c   1.000
_cell.angle_alpha   90.00
_cell.angle_beta   90.00
_cell.angle_gamma   90.00
#
_symmetry.space_group_name_H-M   'P 1'
#
loop_
_entity.id
_entity.type
_entity.pdbx_description
1 polymer ?
#
loop_
_entity_poly.entity_id
_entity_poly.type
_entity_poly.pdbx_seq_one_letter_code
_entity_poly.pdbx_strand_id
1 'polypeptide(L)'
;LLLYGAGLRIAEALSLTGADHPLGERLTVTGKGGKQRVVPILPIVREAVVDYVARCPWPLTPTASLFRGAKGGALSQGMVQKAVARARQVLGLPATATPHALRHSFATHLLGAGADLRSLQELLGHASLGSTQIYTKVDAAQLLDTYRNAHPRA
;
A
#
# COMPACT_ATOMS: atom_id res chain seq x y z
N LEU A 1 6.03 3.67 -0.11
CA LEU A 1 5.05 3.98 0.97
C LEU A 1 3.76 3.20 0.83
N LEU A 2 2.98 3.30 -0.26
CA LEU A 2 1.72 2.51 -0.41
C LEU A 2 1.85 1.00 -0.17
N LEU A 3 2.94 0.37 -0.60
CA LEU A 3 3.18 -1.06 -0.37
C LEU A 3 3.33 -1.40 1.11
N TYR A 4 4.01 -0.55 1.88
CA TYR A 4 4.37 -0.77 3.28
C TYR A 4 3.39 -0.13 4.27
N GLY A 5 2.89 1.07 4.00
CA GLY A 5 1.98 1.81 4.88
C GLY A 5 0.50 1.55 4.60
N ALA A 6 0.15 0.88 3.50
CA ALA A 6 -1.22 0.50 3.18
C ALA A 6 -1.33 -0.95 2.67
N GLY A 7 -0.22 -1.69 2.61
CA GLY A 7 -0.22 -3.10 2.24
C GLY A 7 -0.61 -3.39 0.79
N LEU A 8 -0.57 -2.42 -0.13
CA LEU A 8 -0.99 -2.64 -1.53
C LEU A 8 -0.04 -3.61 -2.26
N ARG A 9 -0.57 -4.42 -3.19
CA ARG A 9 0.26 -5.09 -4.21
C ARG A 9 0.79 -4.04 -5.17
N ILE A 10 1.91 -4.31 -5.86
CA ILE A 10 2.45 -3.40 -6.88
C ILE A 10 1.37 -3.07 -7.93
N ALA A 11 0.68 -4.10 -8.44
CA ALA A 11 -0.37 -3.91 -9.45
C ALA A 11 -1.51 -2.99 -8.96
N GLU A 12 -1.93 -3.13 -7.70
CA GLU A 12 -2.98 -2.31 -7.09
C GLU A 12 -2.52 -0.86 -6.90
N ALA A 13 -1.26 -0.64 -6.51
CA ALA A 13 -0.71 0.71 -6.41
C ALA A 13 -0.57 1.37 -7.79
N LEU A 14 -0.17 0.61 -8.82
CA LEU A 14 0.01 1.11 -10.18
C LEU A 14 -1.32 1.29 -10.94
N SER A 15 -2.43 0.72 -10.47
CA SER A 15 -3.75 0.95 -11.05
C SER A 15 -4.39 2.28 -10.62
N LEU A 16 -3.79 2.98 -9.65
CA LEU A 16 -4.28 4.29 -9.23
C LEU A 16 -4.12 5.32 -10.35
N THR A 17 -5.07 6.23 -10.42
CA THR A 17 -5.21 7.26 -11.43
C THR A 17 -5.23 8.65 -10.80
N GLY A 18 -5.23 9.69 -11.63
CA GLY A 18 -5.41 11.06 -11.15
C GLY A 18 -6.73 11.30 -10.43
N ALA A 19 -7.77 10.50 -10.71
CA ALA A 19 -9.04 10.57 -9.99
C ALA A 19 -8.93 10.13 -8.53
N ASP A 20 -7.90 9.35 -8.18
CA ASP A 20 -7.61 8.95 -6.80
C ASP A 20 -6.80 10.02 -6.04
N HIS A 21 -6.38 11.10 -6.70
CA HIS A 21 -5.57 12.16 -6.09
C HIS A 21 -6.41 13.43 -5.80
N PRO A 22 -6.34 14.00 -4.59
CA PRO A 22 -5.58 13.54 -3.42
C PRO A 22 -6.17 12.27 -2.80
N LEU A 23 -5.30 11.43 -2.23
CA LEU A 23 -5.77 10.22 -1.53
C LEU A 23 -6.57 10.61 -0.30
N GLY A 24 -7.75 9.99 -0.12
CA GLY A 24 -8.53 10.10 1.11
C GLY A 24 -7.94 9.29 2.26
N GLU A 25 -8.61 9.33 3.43
CA GLU A 25 -8.23 8.50 4.59
C GLU A 25 -8.43 7.01 4.37
N ARG A 26 -9.23 6.66 3.37
CA ARG A 26 -9.57 5.30 2.97
C ARG A 26 -9.48 5.21 1.46
N LEU A 27 -9.01 4.08 0.96
CA LEU A 27 -8.87 3.79 -0.45
C LEU A 27 -9.53 2.44 -0.76
N THR A 28 -10.42 2.42 -1.75
CA THR A 28 -10.99 1.17 -2.25
C THR A 28 -10.05 0.62 -3.33
N VAL A 29 -9.57 -0.60 -3.13
CA VAL A 29 -8.65 -1.27 -4.07
C VAL A 29 -9.28 -2.55 -4.61
N THR A 30 -9.15 -2.75 -5.91
CA THR A 30 -9.63 -3.96 -6.60
C THR A 30 -8.48 -4.97 -6.72
N GLY A 31 -8.60 -6.09 -6.01
CA GLY A 31 -7.62 -7.17 -6.00
C GLY A 31 -7.90 -8.28 -7.01
N LYS A 32 -7.20 -9.41 -6.83
CA LYS A 32 -7.37 -10.61 -7.67
C LYS A 32 -8.82 -11.08 -7.68
N GLY A 33 -9.35 -11.37 -8.88
CA GLY A 33 -10.72 -11.85 -9.07
C GLY A 33 -11.79 -10.77 -8.91
N GLY A 34 -11.43 -9.49 -9.09
CA GLY A 34 -12.37 -8.37 -9.02
C GLY A 34 -12.84 -8.00 -7.61
N LYS A 35 -12.29 -8.66 -6.58
CA LYS A 35 -12.68 -8.42 -5.19
C LYS A 35 -12.18 -7.07 -4.73
N GLN A 36 -13.09 -6.22 -4.27
CA GLN A 36 -12.77 -4.93 -3.68
C GLN A 36 -12.53 -5.06 -2.18
N ARG A 37 -11.64 -4.23 -1.65
CA ARG A 37 -11.46 -4.02 -0.20
C ARG A 37 -11.11 -2.57 0.07
N VAL A 38 -11.46 -2.10 1.25
CA VAL A 38 -11.08 -0.76 1.72
C VAL A 38 -9.82 -0.88 2.57
N VAL A 39 -8.84 -0.03 2.30
CA VAL A 39 -7.61 0.09 3.08
C VAL A 39 -7.52 1.49 3.69
N PRO A 40 -7.24 1.67 4.99
CA PRO A 40 -6.92 2.97 5.53
C PRO A 40 -5.58 3.44 4.99
N ILE A 41 -5.48 4.74 4.72
CA ILE A 41 -4.27 5.38 4.23
C ILE A 41 -3.78 6.35 5.29
N LEU A 42 -2.55 6.12 5.75
CA LEU A 42 -1.89 6.96 6.74
C LEU A 42 -1.61 8.37 6.22
N PRO A 43 -1.61 9.40 7.09
CA PRO A 43 -1.25 10.77 6.72
C PRO A 43 0.05 10.87 5.91
N ILE A 44 1.14 10.24 6.38
CA ILE A 44 2.43 10.25 5.67
C ILE A 44 2.35 9.67 4.25
N VAL A 45 1.48 8.68 4.03
CA VAL A 45 1.32 8.07 2.71
C VAL A 45 0.59 9.03 1.78
N ARG A 46 -0.42 9.76 2.30
CA ARG A 46 -1.13 10.80 1.53
C ARG A 46 -0.20 11.95 1.18
N GLU A 47 0.54 12.46 2.15
CA GLU A 47 1.52 13.53 1.99
C GLU A 47 2.59 13.17 0.97
N ALA A 48 3.17 11.98 1.06
CA ALA A 48 4.17 11.54 0.09
C ALA A 48 3.61 11.38 -1.33
N VAL A 49 2.32 11.05 -1.49
CA VAL A 49 1.69 11.02 -2.81
C VAL A 49 1.45 12.44 -3.34
N VAL A 50 1.08 13.38 -2.48
CA VAL A 50 1.01 14.81 -2.85
C VAL A 50 2.38 15.32 -3.31
N ASP A 51 3.43 15.06 -2.54
CA ASP A 51 4.80 15.43 -2.88
C ASP A 51 5.27 14.79 -4.19
N TYR A 52 4.92 13.53 -4.42
CA TYR A 52 5.21 12.84 -5.66
C TYR A 52 4.52 13.52 -6.86
N VAL A 53 3.23 13.83 -6.75
CA VAL A 53 2.48 14.49 -7.82
C VAL A 53 3.05 15.87 -8.12
N ALA A 54 3.38 16.65 -7.09
CA ALA A 54 3.99 17.98 -7.24
C ALA A 54 5.36 17.94 -7.96
N ARG A 55 6.12 16.84 -7.83
CA ARG A 55 7.42 16.64 -8.49
C ARG A 55 7.31 15.95 -9.85
N CYS A 56 6.14 15.42 -10.20
CA CYS A 56 5.95 14.72 -11.46
C CYS A 56 5.89 15.75 -12.60
N PRO A 57 6.76 15.65 -13.63
CA PRO A 57 6.80 16.64 -14.71
C PRO A 57 5.62 16.48 -15.69
N TRP A 58 4.79 15.45 -15.52
CA TRP A 58 3.69 15.13 -16.41
C TRP A 58 2.36 15.59 -15.82
N PRO A 59 1.45 16.16 -16.64
CA PRO A 59 0.13 16.54 -16.15
C PRO A 59 -0.64 15.33 -15.64
N LEU A 60 -1.31 15.51 -14.51
CA LEU A 60 -2.17 14.51 -13.88
C LEU A 60 -3.63 14.82 -14.21
N THR A 61 -4.14 14.22 -15.28
CA THR A 61 -5.58 14.23 -15.57
C THR A 61 -6.27 13.12 -14.77
N PRO A 62 -7.60 13.18 -14.57
CA PRO A 62 -8.32 12.15 -13.81
C PRO A 62 -8.12 10.72 -14.34
N THR A 63 -7.95 10.56 -15.65
CA THR A 63 -7.76 9.25 -16.30
C THR A 63 -6.30 8.84 -16.44
N ALA A 64 -5.36 9.75 -16.21
CA ALA A 64 -3.95 9.43 -16.29
C ALA A 64 -3.53 8.53 -15.12
N SER A 65 -2.62 7.60 -15.35
CA SER A 65 -2.01 6.83 -14.26
C SER A 65 -1.36 7.76 -13.25
N LEU A 66 -1.55 7.49 -11.96
CA LEU A 66 -0.93 8.27 -10.90
C LEU A 66 0.58 8.13 -10.98
N PHE A 67 1.09 6.90 -11.00
CA PHE A 67 2.53 6.62 -11.12
C PHE A 67 2.98 6.55 -12.57
N ARG A 68 3.85 7.49 -12.96
CA ARG A 68 4.34 7.68 -14.32
C ARG A 68 5.81 7.30 -14.46
N GLY A 69 6.14 6.68 -15.59
CA GLY A 69 7.52 6.46 -16.02
C GLY A 69 8.17 7.75 -16.56
N ALA A 70 9.48 7.71 -16.78
CA ALA A 70 10.25 8.88 -17.21
C ALA A 70 9.78 9.50 -18.54
N LYS A 71 9.11 8.73 -19.41
CA LYS A 71 8.55 9.20 -20.69
C LYS A 71 7.07 9.61 -20.62
N GLY A 72 6.48 9.65 -19.43
CA GLY A 72 5.07 9.98 -19.24
C GLY A 72 4.09 8.85 -19.52
N GLY A 73 4.56 7.62 -19.76
CA GLY A 73 3.69 6.42 -19.73
C GLY A 73 3.38 5.96 -18.30
N ALA A 74 2.51 4.97 -18.14
CA ALA A 74 2.32 4.28 -16.87
C ALA A 74 3.65 3.66 -16.38
N LEU A 75 3.94 3.78 -15.09
CA LEU A 75 5.09 3.12 -14.50
C LEU A 75 4.90 1.59 -14.54
N SER A 76 5.93 0.84 -14.94
CA SER A 76 5.83 -0.62 -15.01
C SER A 76 6.20 -1.30 -13.69
N GLN A 77 5.62 -2.47 -13.43
CA GLN A 77 5.95 -3.27 -12.23
C GLN A 77 7.44 -3.61 -12.15
N GLY A 78 8.06 -3.95 -13.28
CA GLY A 78 9.49 -4.27 -13.33
C GLY A 78 10.37 -3.08 -12.93
N MET A 79 9.96 -1.85 -13.25
CA MET A 79 10.68 -0.65 -12.80
C MET A 79 10.59 -0.45 -11.29
N VAL A 80 9.42 -0.71 -10.68
CA VAL A 80 9.26 -0.68 -9.22
C VAL A 80 10.15 -1.72 -8.55
N GLN A 81 10.18 -2.96 -9.07
CA GLN A 81 11.04 -4.02 -8.54
C GLN A 81 12.52 -3.64 -8.63
N LYS A 82 12.97 -3.10 -9.76
CA LYS A 82 14.34 -2.61 -9.95
C LYS A 82 14.68 -1.45 -9.01
N ALA A 83 13.76 -0.51 -8.82
CA ALA A 83 13.95 0.62 -7.91
C ALA A 83 14.12 0.14 -6.46
N VAL A 84 13.29 -0.80 -6.00
CA VAL A 84 13.44 -1.41 -4.67
C VAL A 84 14.74 -2.21 -4.57
N ALA A 85 15.11 -2.97 -5.60
CA ALA A 85 16.36 -3.72 -5.64
C ALA A 85 17.61 -2.83 -5.58
N ARG A 86 17.57 -1.66 -6.23
CA ARG A 86 18.63 -0.66 -6.14
C ARG A 86 18.66 0.00 -4.76
N ALA A 87 17.50 0.40 -4.24
CA ALA A 87 17.39 1.04 -2.93
C ALA A 87 17.95 0.13 -1.82
N ARG A 88 17.60 -1.16 -1.81
CA ARG A 88 18.15 -2.10 -0.82
C ARG A 88 19.67 -2.23 -0.90
N GLN A 89 20.27 -2.21 -2.09
CA GLN A 89 21.73 -2.28 -2.25
C GLN A 89 22.40 -1.04 -1.67
N VAL A 90 21.88 0.14 -1.98
CA VAL A 90 22.39 1.42 -1.48
C VAL A 90 22.28 1.51 0.05
N LEU A 91 21.21 0.94 0.62
CA LEU A 91 20.95 0.95 2.07
C LEU A 91 21.59 -0.24 2.82
N GLY A 92 22.33 -1.12 2.14
CA GLY A 92 22.91 -2.32 2.77
C GLY A 92 21.88 -3.33 3.29
N LEU A 93 20.66 -3.33 2.75
CA LEU A 93 19.57 -4.21 3.15
C LEU A 93 19.66 -5.58 2.47
N PRO A 94 19.16 -6.66 3.11
CA PRO A 94 19.24 -8.01 2.57
C PRO A 94 18.44 -8.18 1.27
N ALA A 95 18.79 -9.21 0.50
CA ALA A 95 18.07 -9.55 -0.73
C ALA A 95 16.61 -9.96 -0.51
N THR A 96 16.21 -10.23 0.74
CA THR A 96 14.82 -10.49 1.12
C THR A 96 13.97 -9.22 1.21
N ALA A 97 14.58 -8.02 1.27
CA ALA A 97 13.89 -6.73 1.23
C ALA A 97 13.32 -6.45 -0.16
N THR A 98 12.21 -7.11 -0.48
CA THR A 98 11.50 -7.07 -1.75
C THR A 98 10.17 -6.33 -1.61
N PRO A 99 9.50 -5.94 -2.72
CA PRO A 99 8.15 -5.38 -2.64
C PRO A 99 7.15 -6.27 -1.89
N HIS A 100 7.28 -7.60 -2.04
CA HIS A 100 6.45 -8.56 -1.32
C HIS A 100 6.76 -8.53 0.18
N ALA A 101 8.04 -8.50 0.56
CA ALA A 101 8.45 -8.39 1.95
C ALA A 101 7.97 -7.07 2.57
N LEU A 102 8.05 -5.94 1.87
CA LEU A 102 7.53 -4.65 2.37
C LEU A 102 6.02 -4.72 2.66
N ARG A 103 5.25 -5.34 1.76
CA ARG A 103 3.82 -5.60 2.00
C ARG A 103 3.59 -6.56 3.16
N HIS A 104 4.42 -7.57 3.31
CA HIS A 104 4.30 -8.52 4.41
C HIS A 104 4.69 -7.88 5.76
N SER A 105 5.69 -7.00 5.78
CA SER A 105 6.08 -6.23 6.96
C SER A 105 4.94 -5.38 7.47
N PHE A 106 4.10 -4.80 6.60
CA PHE A 106 2.87 -4.12 7.03
C PHE A 106 1.97 -5.05 7.87
N ALA A 107 1.78 -6.27 7.39
CA ALA A 107 0.96 -7.28 8.04
C ALA A 107 1.50 -7.66 9.41
N THR A 108 2.78 -8.04 9.46
CA THR A 108 3.42 -8.50 10.69
C THR A 108 3.58 -7.38 11.71
N HIS A 109 3.83 -6.15 11.27
CA HIS A 109 3.90 -4.99 12.14
C HIS A 109 2.56 -4.65 12.79
N LEU A 110 1.47 -4.69 12.02
CA LEU A 110 0.13 -4.51 12.59
C LEU A 110 -0.20 -5.62 13.60
N LEU A 111 0.11 -6.88 13.29
CA LEU A 111 -0.08 -7.99 14.23
C LEU A 111 0.75 -7.84 15.51
N GLY A 112 2.03 -7.49 15.39
CA GLY A 112 2.93 -7.28 16.52
C GLY A 112 2.50 -6.10 17.41
N ALA A 113 1.73 -5.17 16.86
CA ALA A 113 1.14 -4.03 17.56
C ALA A 113 -0.18 -4.35 18.28
N GLY A 114 -0.67 -5.59 18.18
CA GLY A 114 -1.95 -6.01 18.75
C GLY A 114 -3.14 -5.83 17.81
N ALA A 115 -2.93 -5.61 16.50
CA ALA A 115 -4.03 -5.63 15.55
C ALA A 115 -4.59 -7.04 15.48
N ASP A 116 -5.91 -7.13 15.52
CA ASP A 116 -6.60 -8.41 15.38
C ASP A 116 -6.32 -9.05 14.00
N LEU A 117 -6.04 -10.35 14.00
CA LEU A 117 -5.61 -11.10 12.81
C LEU A 117 -6.69 -11.07 11.70
N ARG A 118 -7.96 -11.01 12.09
CA ARG A 118 -9.07 -10.91 11.14
C ARG A 118 -9.13 -9.53 10.49
N SER A 119 -8.94 -8.48 11.29
CA SER A 119 -8.75 -7.10 10.85
C SER A 119 -7.66 -6.96 9.80
N LEU A 120 -6.58 -7.69 9.99
CA LEU A 120 -5.48 -7.77 9.04
C LEU A 120 -5.83 -8.52 7.75
N GLN A 121 -6.56 -9.62 7.85
CA GLN A 121 -6.92 -10.45 6.69
C GLN A 121 -7.87 -9.73 5.73
N GLU A 122 -8.86 -9.00 6.27
CA GLU A 122 -9.76 -8.14 5.49
C GLU A 122 -8.96 -7.04 4.76
N LEU A 123 -8.03 -6.42 5.46
CA LEU A 123 -7.17 -5.36 4.95
C LEU A 123 -6.21 -5.81 3.84
N LEU A 124 -5.67 -7.02 3.96
CA LEU A 124 -4.72 -7.58 2.99
C LEU A 124 -5.42 -8.31 1.83
N GLY A 125 -6.72 -8.60 1.94
CA GLY A 125 -7.52 -9.18 0.87
C GLY A 125 -7.14 -10.63 0.54
N HIS A 126 -6.85 -11.43 1.58
CA HIS A 126 -6.63 -12.86 1.43
C HIS A 126 -7.93 -13.63 1.70
N ALA A 127 -8.41 -14.34 0.67
CA ALA A 127 -9.29 -15.48 0.85
C ALA A 127 -8.40 -16.71 1.09
N SER A 128 -8.62 -17.36 2.24
CA SER A 128 -7.99 -18.58 2.79
C SER A 128 -6.73 -18.39 3.67
N LEU A 129 -6.95 -18.64 4.97
CA LEU A 129 -6.24 -19.65 5.75
C LEU A 129 -7.34 -20.61 6.25
N GLY A 130 -7.10 -21.92 6.23
CA GLY A 130 -8.14 -22.96 6.18
C GLY A 130 -9.33 -22.82 7.16
N SER A 131 -10.52 -23.06 6.60
CA SER A 131 -11.79 -23.52 7.19
C SER A 131 -12.30 -22.93 8.53
N THR A 132 -13.54 -22.46 8.42
CA THR A 132 -14.56 -22.21 9.46
C THR A 132 -14.59 -20.79 10.03
N GLN A 133 -15.67 -20.11 9.63
CA GLN A 133 -16.03 -18.72 9.87
C GLN A 133 -16.75 -18.56 11.21
N ILE A 134 -16.47 -17.47 11.94
CA ILE A 134 -17.46 -16.60 12.63
C ILE A 134 -16.91 -15.17 12.59
N TYR A 135 -17.80 -14.16 12.56
CA TYR A 135 -17.73 -12.73 12.16
C TYR A 135 -17.05 -11.71 13.10
N THR A 136 -16.60 -10.56 12.52
CA THR A 136 -16.67 -9.19 13.07
C THR A 136 -16.15 -8.12 12.08
N LYS A 137 -16.87 -7.00 11.96
CA LYS A 137 -16.46 -5.79 11.22
C LYS A 137 -15.31 -5.10 11.94
N VAL A 138 -14.36 -4.62 11.17
CA VAL A 138 -13.13 -4.02 11.66
C VAL A 138 -13.23 -2.51 11.55
N ASP A 139 -12.98 -1.79 12.64
CA ASP A 139 -12.92 -0.34 12.61
C ASP A 139 -11.53 0.13 12.12
N ALA A 140 -11.51 0.84 11.00
CA ALA A 140 -10.26 1.36 10.44
C ALA A 140 -9.59 2.42 11.33
N ALA A 141 -10.34 3.06 12.23
CA ALA A 141 -9.77 3.97 13.23
C ALA A 141 -8.85 3.22 14.21
N GLN A 142 -9.29 2.05 14.68
CA GLN A 142 -8.51 1.18 15.56
C GLN A 142 -7.24 0.67 14.86
N LEU A 143 -7.34 0.28 13.58
CA LEU A 143 -6.17 -0.13 12.79
C LEU A 143 -5.13 0.99 12.60
N LEU A 144 -5.59 2.22 12.36
CA LEU A 144 -4.71 3.39 12.25
C LEU A 144 -4.02 3.70 13.58
N ASP A 145 -4.74 3.60 14.70
CA ASP A 145 -4.19 3.81 16.03
C ASP A 145 -3.14 2.75 16.37
N THR A 146 -3.45 1.48 16.14
CA THR A 146 -2.51 0.36 16.29
C THR A 146 -1.25 0.53 15.43
N TYR A 147 -1.38 0.98 14.17
CA TYR A 147 -0.21 1.26 13.33
C TYR A 147 0.62 2.43 13.87
N ARG A 148 -0.01 3.54 14.26
CA ARG A 148 0.69 4.71 14.83
C ARG A 148 1.47 4.33 16.08
N ASN A 149 0.88 3.52 16.95
CA ASN A 149 1.52 3.06 18.17
C ASN A 149 2.73 2.15 17.90
N ALA A 150 2.70 1.34 16.84
CA ALA A 150 3.85 0.52 16.45
C ALA A 150 4.90 1.25 15.59
N HIS A 151 4.52 2.37 14.98
CA HIS A 151 5.37 3.17 14.10
C HIS A 151 5.35 4.65 14.49
N PRO A 152 5.78 5.02 15.72
CA PRO A 152 5.63 6.38 16.26
C PRO A 152 6.49 7.45 15.55
N ARG A 153 7.32 7.07 14.58
CA ARG A 153 8.16 7.96 13.75
C ARG A 153 7.78 7.93 12.26
N ALA A 154 6.70 7.24 11.91
CA ALA A 154 6.18 7.19 10.55
C ALA A 154 5.06 8.21 10.34
#